data_AF-A0A7A6JRM6-F1
#
_entry.id   AF-A0A7A6JRM6-F1
#
_cell.length_a   1.000
_cell.length_b   1.000
_cell.length_c   1.000
_cell.angle_alpha   90.00
_cell.angle_beta   90.00
_cell.angle_gamma   90.00
#
_symmetry.space_group_name_H-M   'P 1'
#
loop_
_entity.id
_entity.type
_entity.pdbx_description
1 polymer ?
#
loop_
_entity_poly.entity_id
_entity_poly.type
_entity_poly.pdbx_seq_one_letter_code
_entity_poly.pdbx_strand_id
1 'polypeptide(L)'
;MAISIKGVNTGVIRKSNNFIALALKIKEPRNKESLFFLSVMELRDLLIALESRLHQKHKLDAAARLQYEQARDKVIKKMAENIPEILVDELKNADINRRVNTLELTDNQGENLTFVLTLHDGSKCELVINELQIEMLARAIIHAINNAEMRELALRITSLLDFLPLYDVDCQ
;
A
#
# COMPACT_ATOMS: atom_id res chain seq x y z
N MET A 1 -15.24 -9.97 -4.65
CA MET A 1 -15.61 -8.64 -5.18
C MET A 1 -14.32 -7.87 -5.38
N ALA A 2 -14.07 -7.39 -6.60
CA ALA A 2 -12.85 -6.68 -6.94
C ALA A 2 -12.96 -5.18 -6.64
N ILE A 3 -12.01 -4.68 -5.86
CA ILE A 3 -11.85 -3.30 -5.42
C ILE A 3 -10.70 -2.72 -6.23
N SER A 4 -10.99 -1.68 -7.00
CA SER A 4 -9.97 -0.91 -7.72
C SER A 4 -9.73 0.43 -7.02
N ILE A 5 -8.51 0.93 -7.12
CA ILE A 5 -8.10 2.15 -6.41
C ILE A 5 -8.35 3.36 -7.29
N LYS A 6 -9.14 4.33 -6.80
CA LYS A 6 -9.25 5.69 -7.37
C LYS A 6 -8.44 6.70 -6.55
N GLY A 7 -8.36 6.50 -5.24
CA GLY A 7 -7.58 7.29 -4.30
C GLY A 7 -7.31 6.47 -3.04
N VAL A 8 -6.26 6.85 -2.30
CA VAL A 8 -5.83 6.12 -1.12
C VAL A 8 -5.46 7.10 -0.01
N ASN A 9 -5.75 6.71 1.23
CA ASN A 9 -5.23 7.34 2.42
C ASN A 9 -4.81 6.25 3.41
N THR A 10 -3.81 6.57 4.24
CA THR A 10 -3.24 5.63 5.18
C THR A 10 -3.03 6.29 6.53
N GLY A 11 -3.34 5.57 7.60
CA GLY A 11 -3.11 6.00 8.97
C GLY A 11 -2.50 4.87 9.80
N VAL A 12 -1.78 5.23 10.85
CA VAL A 12 -1.22 4.25 11.79
C VAL A 12 -2.06 4.21 13.06
N ILE A 13 -2.48 3.01 13.45
CA ILE A 13 -3.12 2.73 14.73
C ILE A 13 -2.03 2.23 15.68
N ARG A 14 -1.87 2.95 16.79
CA ARG A 14 -0.87 2.65 17.82
C ARG A 14 -1.47 2.71 19.23
N LYS A 15 -0.91 1.92 20.14
CA LYS A 15 -1.22 1.98 21.58
C LYS A 15 0.07 1.95 22.37
N SER A 16 0.27 2.96 23.22
CA SER A 16 1.47 3.07 24.08
C SER A 16 2.78 2.96 23.30
N ASN A 17 2.86 3.66 22.15
CA ASN A 17 3.98 3.60 21.20
C ASN A 17 4.19 2.27 20.47
N ASN A 18 3.36 1.26 20.70
CA ASN A 18 3.39 0.02 19.95
C ASN A 18 2.46 0.10 18.73
N PHE A 19 2.98 -0.28 17.57
CA PHE A 19 2.19 -0.43 16.35
C PHE A 19 1.16 -1.56 16.52
N ILE A 20 -0.10 -1.28 16.21
CA ILE A 20 -1.17 -2.27 16.18
C ILE A 20 -1.49 -2.64 14.73
N ALA A 21 -1.82 -1.65 13.92
CA ALA A 21 -2.23 -1.86 12.54
C ALA A 21 -2.05 -0.58 11.70
N LEU A 22 -1.93 -0.76 10.38
CA LEU A 22 -2.08 0.29 9.40
C LEU A 22 -3.54 0.31 8.93
N ALA A 23 -4.20 1.45 9.08
CA ALA A 23 -5.47 1.74 8.45
C ALA A 23 -5.23 2.12 6.98
N LEU A 24 -5.75 1.33 6.05
CA LEU A 24 -5.69 1.57 4.61
C LEU A 24 -7.10 1.90 4.11
N LYS A 25 -7.33 3.17 3.77
CA LYS A 25 -8.61 3.65 3.24
C LYS A 25 -8.50 3.84 1.73
N ILE A 26 -9.40 3.20 1.00
CA ILE A 26 -9.42 3.15 -0.47
C ILE A 26 -10.74 3.74 -0.94
N LYS A 27 -10.65 4.67 -1.90
CA LYS A 27 -11.79 5.18 -2.65
C LYS A 27 -11.93 4.40 -3.94
N GLU A 28 -13.09 3.79 -4.16
CA GLU A 28 -13.42 3.00 -5.35
C GLU A 28 -13.99 3.88 -6.49
N PRO A 29 -14.01 3.40 -7.76
CA PRO A 29 -14.52 4.16 -8.91
C PRO A 29 -15.99 4.63 -8.84
N ARG A 30 -16.75 4.19 -7.82
CA ARG A 30 -18.15 4.60 -7.57
C ARG A 30 -18.31 5.49 -6.34
N ASN A 31 -17.25 6.13 -5.87
CA ASN A 31 -17.20 6.88 -4.61
C ASN A 31 -17.56 6.04 -3.37
N LYS A 32 -17.52 4.71 -3.49
CA LYS A 32 -17.57 3.82 -2.34
C LYS A 32 -16.21 3.86 -1.66
N GLU A 33 -16.22 3.91 -0.33
CA GLU A 33 -14.99 3.89 0.47
C GLU A 33 -14.89 2.55 1.20
N SER A 34 -13.70 1.96 1.13
CA SER A 34 -13.36 0.73 1.81
C SER A 34 -12.20 1.02 2.76
N LEU A 35 -12.32 0.57 4.01
CA LEU A 35 -11.32 0.75 5.05
C LEU A 35 -10.87 -0.63 5.50
N PHE A 36 -9.56 -0.85 5.51
CA PHE A 36 -8.93 -2.11 5.90
C PHE A 36 -7.90 -1.87 6.99
N PHE A 37 -7.70 -2.85 7.86
CA PHE A 37 -6.66 -2.80 8.89
C PHE A 37 -5.64 -3.92 8.64
N LEU A 38 -4.39 -3.52 8.33
CA LEU A 38 -3.28 -4.43 8.06
C LEU A 38 -2.39 -4.52 9.30
N SER A 39 -2.09 -5.73 9.77
CA SER A 39 -1.05 -5.90 10.80
C SER A 39 0.33 -5.84 10.16
N VAL A 40 1.39 -5.99 10.97
CA VAL A 40 2.78 -5.94 10.47
C VAL A 40 3.04 -6.98 9.39
N MET A 41 2.44 -8.17 9.51
CA MET A 41 2.68 -9.28 8.57
C MET A 41 2.04 -9.00 7.21
N GLU A 42 0.76 -8.63 7.17
CA GLU A 42 0.08 -8.34 5.90
C GLU A 42 0.64 -7.07 5.26
N LEU A 43 1.08 -6.10 6.07
CA LEU A 43 1.78 -4.92 5.59
C LEU A 43 3.11 -5.29 4.91
N ARG A 44 3.89 -6.18 5.53
CA ARG A 44 5.15 -6.69 4.95
C ARG A 44 4.87 -7.38 3.61
N ASP A 45 3.91 -8.30 3.58
CA ASP A 45 3.61 -9.10 2.38
C ASP A 45 3.12 -8.21 1.23
N LEU A 46 2.33 -7.17 1.54
CA LEU A 46 1.95 -6.14 0.58
C LEU A 46 3.18 -5.40 0.04
N LEU A 47 4.05 -4.90 0.92
CA LEU A 47 5.23 -4.13 0.52
C LEU A 47 6.19 -4.95 -0.35
N ILE A 48 6.43 -6.22 -0.02
CA ILE A 48 7.26 -7.14 -0.82
C ILE A 48 6.70 -7.28 -2.24
N ALA A 49 5.38 -7.46 -2.38
CA ALA A 49 4.76 -7.64 -3.68
C ALA A 49 4.81 -6.35 -4.53
N LEU A 50 4.59 -5.19 -3.90
CA LEU A 50 4.69 -3.88 -4.55
C LEU A 50 6.12 -3.60 -5.03
N GLU A 51 7.11 -3.86 -4.19
CA GLU A 51 8.52 -3.62 -4.50
C GLU A 51 9.04 -4.54 -5.62
N SER A 52 8.66 -5.82 -5.58
CA SER A 52 9.00 -6.78 -6.65
C SER A 52 8.56 -6.26 -8.03
N ARG A 53 7.38 -5.63 -8.12
CA ARG A 53 6.89 -5.03 -9.36
C ARG A 53 7.67 -3.77 -9.74
N LEU A 54 7.96 -2.88 -8.79
CA LEU A 54 8.75 -1.68 -9.05
C LEU A 54 10.14 -2.05 -9.60
N HIS A 55 10.80 -3.05 -9.01
CA HIS A 55 12.10 -3.52 -9.46
C HIS A 55 12.08 -4.02 -10.92
N GLN A 56 11.00 -4.69 -11.35
CA GLN A 56 10.84 -5.09 -12.76
C GLN A 56 10.75 -3.88 -13.70
N LYS A 57 10.10 -2.79 -13.27
CA LYS A 57 9.97 -1.56 -14.07
C LYS A 57 11.24 -0.75 -14.12
N HIS A 58 12.08 -0.81 -13.09
CA HIS A 58 13.42 -0.21 -13.12
C HIS A 58 14.36 -0.83 -14.16
N LYS A 59 14.04 -2.03 -14.68
CA LYS A 59 14.79 -2.70 -15.75
C LYS A 59 14.34 -2.30 -17.18
N LEU A 60 13.37 -1.40 -17.31
CA LEU A 60 12.90 -0.91 -18.61
C LEU A 60 13.94 -0.03 -19.31
N ASP A 61 13.93 -0.06 -20.64
CA ASP A 61 14.73 0.84 -21.48
C ASP A 61 14.38 2.32 -21.24
N ALA A 62 15.34 3.21 -21.48
CA ALA A 62 15.22 4.65 -21.18
C ALA A 62 13.97 5.32 -21.78
N ALA A 63 13.59 4.96 -23.02
CA ALA A 63 12.40 5.50 -23.67
C ALA A 63 11.08 5.01 -23.04
N ALA A 64 11.01 3.72 -22.69
CA ALA A 64 9.86 3.13 -22.01
C ALA A 64 9.72 3.64 -20.58
N ARG A 65 10.85 3.89 -19.90
CA ARG A 65 10.89 4.49 -18.56
C ARG A 65 10.31 5.91 -18.56
N LEU A 66 10.66 6.75 -19.54
CA LEU A 66 10.12 8.11 -19.62
C LEU A 66 8.60 8.11 -19.81
N GLN A 67 8.08 7.23 -20.66
CA GLN A 67 6.64 7.07 -20.86
C GLN A 67 5.93 6.58 -19.59
N TYR A 68 6.53 5.61 -18.90
CA TYR A 68 6.04 5.11 -17.61
C TYR A 68 5.98 6.22 -16.56
N GLU A 69 7.05 7.00 -16.39
CA GLU A 69 7.11 8.10 -15.43
C GLU A 69 6.05 9.17 -15.72
N GLN A 70 5.86 9.54 -16.99
CA GLN A 70 4.80 10.50 -17.37
C GLN A 70 3.39 9.97 -17.11
N ALA A 71 3.13 8.69 -17.41
CA ALA A 71 1.84 8.06 -17.14
C ALA A 71 1.58 7.97 -15.63
N ARG A 72 2.61 7.58 -14.87
CA ARG A 72 2.60 7.50 -13.41
C ARG A 72 2.27 8.84 -12.79
N ASP A 73 2.95 9.91 -13.19
CA ASP A 73 2.73 11.24 -12.60
C ASP A 73 1.31 11.76 -12.86
N LYS A 74 0.70 11.43 -14.01
CA LYS A 74 -0.72 11.73 -14.27
C LYS A 74 -1.64 10.95 -13.33
N VAL A 75 -1.36 9.68 -13.07
CA VAL A 75 -2.14 8.84 -12.14
C VAL A 75 -1.98 9.33 -10.70
N ILE A 76 -0.76 9.66 -10.26
CA ILE A 76 -0.48 10.21 -8.94
C ILE A 76 -1.29 11.49 -8.70
N LYS A 77 -1.29 12.42 -9.66
CA LYS A 77 -2.09 13.66 -9.56
C LYS A 77 -3.58 13.36 -9.41
N LYS A 78 -4.13 12.46 -10.24
CA LYS A 78 -5.54 12.05 -10.13
C LYS A 78 -5.87 11.38 -8.79
N MET A 79 -4.96 10.57 -8.26
CA MET A 79 -5.15 9.93 -6.96
C MET A 79 -5.10 10.95 -5.81
N ALA A 80 -4.20 11.94 -5.90
CA ALA A 80 -4.09 13.02 -4.92
C ALA A 80 -5.36 13.88 -4.85
N GLU A 81 -6.02 14.12 -5.98
CA GLU A 81 -7.32 14.81 -6.04
C GLU A 81 -8.48 13.98 -5.44
N ASN A 82 -8.28 12.67 -5.27
CA ASN A 82 -9.31 11.72 -4.81
C ASN A 82 -8.97 11.06 -3.48
N ILE A 83 -8.07 11.64 -2.68
CA ILE A 83 -7.69 11.11 -1.36
C ILE A 83 -8.95 11.05 -0.47
N PRO A 84 -9.33 9.87 0.05
CA PRO A 84 -10.41 9.76 1.03
C PRO A 84 -9.95 10.31 2.38
N GLU A 85 -10.82 11.00 3.11
CA GLU A 85 -10.52 11.43 4.47
C GLU A 85 -10.58 10.24 5.44
N ILE A 86 -9.64 10.14 6.38
CA ILE A 86 -9.71 9.19 7.49
C ILE A 86 -10.22 9.98 8.71
N LEU A 87 -11.44 9.69 9.15
CA LEU A 87 -12.03 10.35 10.31
C LEU A 87 -11.60 9.65 11.60
N VAL A 88 -11.39 10.44 12.67
CA VAL A 88 -11.01 9.91 13.98
C VAL A 88 -12.06 8.92 14.52
N ASP A 89 -13.34 9.17 14.26
CA ASP A 89 -14.43 8.27 14.66
C ASP A 89 -14.39 6.91 13.94
N GLU A 90 -13.91 6.85 12.69
CA GLU A 90 -13.74 5.58 11.97
C GLU A 90 -12.61 4.74 12.58
N LEU A 91 -11.58 5.39 13.13
CA LEU A 91 -10.48 4.71 13.81
C LEU A 91 -10.85 4.30 15.25
N LYS A 92 -11.64 5.12 15.95
CA LYS A 92 -12.14 4.79 17.30
C LYS A 92 -13.14 3.65 17.28
N ASN A 93 -14.00 3.61 16.27
CA ASN A 93 -15.00 2.56 16.06
C ASN A 93 -14.53 1.56 14.98
N ALA A 94 -13.23 1.25 14.97
CA ALA A 94 -12.65 0.33 14.01
C ALA A 94 -13.35 -1.04 14.07
N ASP A 95 -14.04 -1.40 12.99
CA ASP A 95 -14.70 -2.70 12.86
C ASP A 95 -13.64 -3.79 12.74
N ILE A 96 -13.60 -4.69 13.72
CA ILE A 96 -12.64 -5.80 13.75
C ILE A 96 -12.79 -6.71 12.53
N ASN A 97 -13.98 -6.78 11.94
CA ASN A 97 -14.23 -7.58 10.74
C ASN A 97 -13.49 -7.04 9.52
N ARG A 98 -13.09 -5.76 9.52
CA ARG A 98 -12.30 -5.13 8.44
C ARG A 98 -10.80 -5.36 8.59
N ARG A 99 -10.37 -6.07 9.64
CA ARG A 99 -8.99 -6.50 9.80
C ARG A 99 -8.66 -7.57 8.76
N VAL A 100 -7.54 -7.39 8.08
CA VAL A 100 -7.00 -8.38 7.14
C VAL A 100 -6.22 -9.41 7.96
N ASN A 101 -6.60 -10.68 7.82
CA ASN A 101 -5.92 -11.82 8.44
C ASN A 101 -4.90 -12.45 7.47
N THR A 102 -5.19 -12.46 6.18
CA THR A 102 -4.24 -12.93 5.15
C THR A 102 -4.31 -12.05 3.91
N LEU A 103 -3.15 -11.88 3.27
CA LEU A 103 -2.98 -11.13 2.03
C LEU A 103 -2.17 -11.99 1.06
N GLU A 104 -2.77 -12.35 -0.07
CA GLU A 104 -2.17 -13.24 -1.06
C GLU A 104 -2.16 -12.57 -2.42
N LEU A 105 -1.00 -12.53 -3.09
CA LEU A 105 -0.91 -12.11 -4.48
C LEU A 105 -1.37 -13.26 -5.39
N THR A 106 -2.52 -13.11 -6.03
CA THR A 106 -3.11 -14.16 -6.89
C THR A 106 -2.87 -13.94 -8.37
N ASP A 107 -2.70 -12.68 -8.79
CA ASP A 107 -2.37 -12.35 -10.16
C ASP A 107 -1.36 -11.19 -10.21
N ASN A 108 -0.37 -11.36 -11.08
CA ASN A 108 0.69 -10.38 -11.37
C ASN A 108 0.98 -10.33 -12.87
N GLN A 109 0.00 -10.74 -13.70
CA GLN A 109 0.11 -10.73 -15.15
C GLN A 109 -0.41 -9.39 -15.70
N GLY A 110 0.28 -8.84 -16.70
CA GLY A 110 -0.09 -7.56 -17.31
C GLY A 110 0.26 -6.36 -16.43
N GLU A 111 -0.57 -5.31 -16.44
CA GLU A 111 -0.30 -4.02 -15.77
C GLU A 111 -0.87 -3.92 -14.34
N ASN A 112 -1.58 -4.94 -13.88
CA ASN A 112 -2.27 -4.94 -12.59
C ASN A 112 -1.76 -6.07 -11.69
N LEU A 113 -1.74 -5.80 -10.39
CA LEU A 113 -1.56 -6.80 -9.35
C LEU A 113 -2.90 -7.02 -8.66
N THR A 114 -3.30 -8.28 -8.53
CA THR A 114 -4.51 -8.66 -7.80
C THR A 114 -4.14 -9.36 -6.51
N PHE A 115 -4.60 -8.79 -5.40
CA PHE A 115 -4.43 -9.34 -4.06
C PHE A 115 -5.76 -9.86 -3.54
N VAL A 116 -5.77 -11.06 -2.97
CA VAL A 116 -6.91 -11.54 -2.18
C VAL A 116 -6.64 -11.23 -0.72
N LEU A 117 -7.51 -10.40 -0.15
CA LEU A 117 -7.57 -10.06 1.26
C LEU A 117 -8.61 -10.97 1.92
N THR A 118 -8.18 -11.82 2.85
CA THR A 118 -9.11 -12.54 3.72
C THR A 118 -9.30 -11.72 5.00
N LEU A 119 -10.53 -11.28 5.22
CA LEU A 119 -10.92 -10.48 6.37
C LEU A 119 -11.18 -11.37 7.60
N HIS A 120 -11.26 -10.73 8.77
CA HIS A 120 -11.42 -11.43 10.04
C HIS A 120 -12.75 -12.20 10.14
N ASP A 121 -13.80 -11.73 9.48
CA ASP A 121 -15.10 -12.42 9.37
C ASP A 121 -15.09 -13.61 8.38
N GLY A 122 -13.94 -13.90 7.76
CA GLY A 122 -13.76 -14.94 6.75
C GLY A 122 -14.17 -14.51 5.34
N SER A 123 -14.67 -13.28 5.16
CA SER A 123 -14.99 -12.76 3.83
C SER A 123 -13.72 -12.49 3.02
N LYS A 124 -13.81 -12.66 1.70
CA LYS A 124 -12.69 -12.44 0.77
C LYS A 124 -12.95 -11.24 -0.13
N CYS A 125 -12.00 -10.32 -0.17
CA CYS A 125 -12.02 -9.16 -1.03
C CYS A 125 -10.82 -9.21 -1.99
N GLU A 126 -11.04 -8.88 -3.25
CA GLU A 126 -9.95 -8.75 -4.21
C GLU A 126 -9.58 -7.27 -4.30
N LEU A 127 -8.31 -6.95 -4.12
CA LEU A 127 -7.75 -5.61 -4.29
C LEU A 127 -6.89 -5.60 -5.55
N VAL A 128 -7.29 -4.78 -6.52
CA VAL A 128 -6.61 -4.61 -7.79
C VAL A 128 -5.82 -3.30 -7.76
N ILE A 129 -4.51 -3.42 -7.94
CA ILE A 129 -3.55 -2.30 -7.90
C ILE A 129 -2.89 -2.20 -9.27
N ASN A 130 -3.08 -1.08 -9.96
CA ASN A 130 -2.37 -0.83 -11.21
C ASN A 130 -0.90 -0.45 -10.92
N GLU A 131 0.02 -0.87 -11.78
CA GLU A 131 1.45 -0.60 -11.64
C GLU A 131 1.83 0.88 -11.54
N LEU A 132 1.01 1.78 -12.11
CA LEU A 132 1.20 3.23 -12.03
C LEU A 132 0.79 3.80 -10.66
N GLN A 133 0.06 3.03 -9.85
CA GLN A 133 -0.45 3.43 -8.52
C GLN A 133 0.45 2.97 -7.39
N ILE A 134 1.35 2.01 -7.66
CA ILE A 134 2.19 1.36 -6.66
C ILE A 134 3.04 2.37 -5.89
N GLU A 135 3.68 3.31 -6.59
CA GLU A 135 4.53 4.32 -5.96
C GLU A 135 3.76 5.23 -5.00
N MET A 136 2.54 5.64 -5.38
CA MET A 136 1.69 6.46 -4.52
C MET A 136 1.27 5.69 -3.26
N LEU A 137 0.90 4.41 -3.43
CA LEU A 137 0.51 3.55 -2.31
C LEU A 137 1.67 3.33 -1.34
N ALA A 138 2.84 2.98 -1.85
CA ALA A 138 4.05 2.79 -1.03
C ALA A 138 4.42 4.08 -0.30
N ARG A 139 4.38 5.23 -0.99
CA ARG A 139 4.62 6.55 -0.36
C ARG A 139 3.61 6.85 0.73
N ALA A 140 2.31 6.62 0.50
CA ALA A 140 1.28 6.87 1.51
C ALA A 140 1.57 6.05 2.78
N ILE A 141 1.86 4.75 2.64
CA ILE A 141 2.23 3.86 3.74
C ILE A 141 3.44 4.40 4.50
N ILE A 142 4.53 4.70 3.81
CA ILE A 142 5.78 5.20 4.42
C ILE A 142 5.54 6.54 5.13
N HIS A 143 4.80 7.46 4.51
CA HIS A 143 4.43 8.73 5.12
C HIS A 143 3.60 8.53 6.39
N ALA A 144 2.65 7.60 6.42
CA ALA A 144 1.86 7.31 7.61
C ALA A 144 2.72 6.77 8.76
N ILE A 145 3.68 5.88 8.45
CA ILE A 145 4.64 5.33 9.43
C ILE A 145 5.55 6.42 9.98
N ASN A 146 6.10 7.26 9.11
CA ASN A 146 6.97 8.37 9.49
C ASN A 146 6.24 9.42 10.32
N ASN A 147 5.02 9.81 9.92
CA ASN A 147 4.19 10.76 10.66
C ASN A 147 3.79 10.23 12.04
N ALA A 148 3.71 8.90 12.20
CA ALA A 148 3.47 8.27 13.49
C ALA A 148 4.73 8.09 14.34
N GLU A 149 5.89 8.62 13.90
CA GLU A 149 7.20 8.50 14.55
C GLU A 149 7.59 7.05 14.85
N MET A 150 7.08 6.10 14.05
CA MET A 150 7.25 4.67 14.25
C MET A 150 8.58 4.16 13.68
N ARG A 151 9.70 4.71 14.19
CA ARG A 151 11.05 4.41 13.68
C ARG A 151 11.41 2.93 13.82
N GLU A 152 11.00 2.28 14.90
CA GLU A 152 11.21 0.83 15.08
C GLU A 152 10.44 -0.01 14.06
N LEU A 153 9.21 0.39 13.71
CA LEU A 153 8.44 -0.28 12.66
C LEU A 153 9.11 -0.08 11.30
N ALA A 154 9.56 1.14 10.99
CA ALA A 154 10.28 1.42 9.76
C ALA A 154 11.54 0.55 9.65
N LEU A 155 12.36 0.49 10.71
CA LEU A 155 13.54 -0.37 10.79
C LEU A 155 13.19 -1.86 10.64
N ARG A 156 12.10 -2.31 11.29
CA ARG A 156 11.64 -3.69 11.19
C ARG A 156 11.17 -4.04 9.79
N ILE A 157 10.43 -3.14 9.13
CA ILE A 157 10.00 -3.32 7.74
C ILE A 157 11.21 -3.34 6.82
N THR A 158 12.14 -2.39 6.93
CA THR A 158 13.39 -2.37 6.14
C THR A 158 14.19 -3.65 6.35
N SER A 159 14.36 -4.10 7.60
CA SER A 159 15.05 -5.36 7.92
C SER A 159 14.34 -6.60 7.37
N LEU A 160 13.00 -6.59 7.30
CA LEU A 160 12.21 -7.67 6.69
C LEU A 160 12.29 -7.64 5.15
N LEU A 161 12.59 -6.48 4.57
CA LEU A 161 12.81 -6.27 3.14
C LEU A 161 14.29 -6.44 2.73
N ASP A 162 15.21 -6.56 3.70
CA ASP A 162 16.67 -6.63 3.56
C ASP A 162 17.21 -7.89 2.85
N PHE A 163 16.32 -8.73 2.31
CA PHE A 163 16.67 -9.76 1.34
C PHE A 163 16.83 -9.21 -0.09
N LEU A 164 16.58 -7.91 -0.28
CA LEU A 164 16.76 -7.20 -1.54
C LEU A 164 18.06 -6.39 -1.48
N PRO A 165 18.94 -6.47 -2.51
CA PRO A 165 20.14 -5.66 -2.57
C PRO A 165 19.74 -4.21 -2.86
N LEU A 166 19.38 -3.47 -1.82
CA LEU A 166 19.26 -2.02 -1.82
C LEU A 166 20.70 -1.51 -1.68
N TYR A 167 21.41 -1.39 -2.81
CA TYR A 167 22.73 -0.78 -2.79
C TYR A 167 22.61 0.68 -2.38
N ASP A 168 23.29 1.03 -1.29
CA ASP A 168 23.57 2.42 -0.93
C ASP A 168 24.80 2.86 -1.74
N VAL A 169 24.68 3.93 -2.51
CA VAL A 169 25.80 4.54 -3.22
C VAL A 169 26.00 5.92 -2.62
N ASP A 170 27.00 6.04 -1.76
CA ASP A 170 27.57 7.32 -1.37
C ASP A 170 28.32 7.89 -2.58
N CYS A 171 27.74 8.90 -3.23
CA CYS A 171 28.47 9.69 -4.21
C CYS A 171 29.35 10.69 -3.45
N GLN A 172 30.68 10.43 -3.41
CA GLN A 172 31.69 11.41 -3.05
C GLN A 172 31.89 12.46 -4.15
#